data_AF-A0A924AY86-F1
#
_entry.id   AF-A0A924AY86-F1
#
_cell.length_a   1.000
_cell.length_b   1.000
_cell.length_c   1.000
_cell.angle_alpha   90.00
_cell.angle_beta   90.00
_cell.angle_gamma   90.00
#
_symmetry.space_group_name_H-M   'P 1'
#
loop_
_entity.id
_entity.type
_entity.pdbx_description
1 polymer ?
#
loop_
_entity_poly.entity_id
_entity_poly.type
_entity_poly.pdbx_seq_one_letter_code
_entity_poly.pdbx_strand_id
1 'polypeptide(L)'
;MTLPRILMRQMFDAAAEAAQSSHCLPPHLPAPPRGRTLVIGAGKASAEMARVVEQHWPGPLSGLVVTRYGYSVPCSRIEIVEASHPVPDAAGMAAARRILDLVSGLSEDDLVICLISGGGSSLLVLPDDALALADKQEINRALLKSGATIGEMNCVRRHLSAIKGGRLAAACHPAKVVTLLISDVPGDDPADIASGPTVADRSTCIDALAILQRYAIAVPDTVRSLLESGRGESVKPGDVRLAGSATRMIATPQMALEAAARVGRAGGIPVHILGDSIEGEARDVGIVMAG
;
A
#
# COMPACT_ATOMS: atom_id res chain seq x y z
N MET A 1 0.77 30.04 25.77
CA MET A 1 1.62 28.84 25.58
C MET A 1 3.07 29.27 25.72
N THR A 2 3.95 28.44 26.29
CA THR A 2 5.40 28.77 26.39
C THR A 2 6.06 28.69 25.01
N LEU A 3 7.19 29.41 24.83
CA LEU A 3 7.95 29.42 23.58
C LEU A 3 8.34 27.99 23.09
N PRO A 4 8.79 27.06 23.97
CA PRO A 4 9.06 25.68 23.56
C PRO A 4 7.82 24.94 23.06
N ARG A 5 6.66 25.15 23.70
CA ARG A 5 5.42 24.48 23.29
C ARG A 5 4.92 24.95 21.92
N ILE A 6 5.12 26.23 21.61
CA ILE A 6 4.78 26.80 20.29
C ILE A 6 5.67 26.17 19.22
N LEU A 7 7.00 26.14 19.44
CA LEU A 7 7.93 25.55 18.47
C LEU A 7 7.66 24.06 18.25
N MET A 8 7.50 23.28 19.32
CA MET A 8 7.16 21.84 19.21
C MET A 8 5.86 21.62 18.44
N ARG A 9 4.87 22.49 18.64
CA ARG A 9 3.61 22.41 17.89
C ARG A 9 3.82 22.70 16.42
N GLN A 10 4.60 23.73 16.06
CA GLN A 10 4.93 24.06 14.68
C GLN A 10 5.71 22.93 13.98
N MET A 11 6.64 22.29 14.70
CA MET A 11 7.36 21.11 14.20
C MET A 11 6.40 19.96 13.91
N PHE A 12 5.47 19.67 14.83
CA PHE A 12 4.44 18.65 14.65
C PHE A 12 3.52 18.96 13.45
N ASP A 13 3.02 20.21 13.35
CA ASP A 13 2.14 20.61 12.26
C ASP A 13 2.84 20.49 10.90
N ALA A 14 4.14 20.85 10.80
CA ALA A 14 4.93 20.68 9.58
C ALA A 14 5.14 19.21 9.19
N ALA A 15 5.37 18.33 10.17
CA ALA A 15 5.45 16.89 9.92
C ALA A 15 4.12 16.32 9.42
N ALA A 16 3.00 16.74 10.04
CA ALA A 16 1.67 16.32 9.62
C ALA A 16 1.32 16.83 8.21
N GLU A 17 1.59 18.10 7.91
CA GLU A 17 1.37 18.73 6.61
C GLU A 17 2.16 18.03 5.50
N ALA A 18 3.41 17.64 5.76
CA ALA A 18 4.25 16.92 4.80
C ALA A 18 3.65 15.57 4.36
N ALA A 19 2.80 14.95 5.18
CA ALA A 19 2.12 13.69 4.87
C ALA A 19 0.69 13.87 4.33
N GLN A 20 0.17 15.11 4.26
CA GLN A 20 -1.17 15.36 3.73
C GLN A 20 -1.19 15.20 2.21
N SER A 21 -2.16 14.43 1.70
CA SER A 21 -2.26 14.13 0.26
C SER A 21 -2.37 15.40 -0.59
N SER A 22 -3.03 16.45 -0.11
CA SER A 22 -3.14 17.74 -0.81
C SER A 22 -1.79 18.42 -1.03
N HIS A 23 -0.80 18.17 -0.18
CA HIS A 23 0.54 18.73 -0.29
C HIS A 23 1.48 17.81 -1.05
N CYS A 24 1.51 16.53 -0.68
CA CYS A 24 2.52 15.60 -1.19
C CYS A 24 2.16 14.96 -2.54
N LEU A 25 0.88 14.91 -2.94
CA LEU A 25 0.47 14.20 -4.15
C LEU A 25 0.62 15.00 -5.45
N PRO A 26 0.16 16.27 -5.55
CA PRO A 26 0.11 16.99 -6.83
C PRO A 26 1.43 17.04 -7.61
N PRO A 27 2.61 17.25 -6.97
CA PRO A 27 3.89 17.28 -7.69
C PRO A 27 4.27 15.96 -8.38
N HIS A 28 3.63 14.85 -8.00
CA HIS A 28 3.96 13.52 -8.51
C HIS A 28 2.98 13.03 -9.58
N LEU A 29 1.95 13.82 -9.93
CA LEU A 29 1.01 13.47 -11.00
C LEU A 29 1.74 13.41 -12.35
N PRO A 30 1.55 12.33 -13.13
CA PRO A 30 2.08 12.25 -14.49
C PRO A 30 1.29 13.16 -15.45
N ALA A 31 1.81 13.35 -16.66
CA ALA A 31 1.03 13.96 -17.74
C ALA A 31 -0.12 13.01 -18.16
N PRO A 32 -1.28 13.56 -18.58
CA PRO A 32 -2.36 12.75 -19.15
C PRO A 32 -1.89 11.98 -20.39
N PRO A 33 -2.35 10.72 -20.57
CA PRO A 33 -2.00 9.94 -21.75
C PRO A 33 -2.89 10.33 -22.94
N ARG A 34 -2.71 9.63 -24.08
CA ARG A 34 -3.60 9.80 -25.25
C ARG A 34 -4.95 9.12 -25.06
N GLY A 35 -4.96 7.98 -24.38
CA GLY A 35 -6.14 7.18 -24.06
C GLY A 35 -6.75 7.59 -22.72
N ARG A 36 -7.27 6.60 -22.01
CA ARG A 36 -8.02 6.79 -20.76
C ARG A 36 -7.08 6.94 -19.57
N THR A 37 -7.53 7.69 -18.58
CA THR A 37 -6.92 7.70 -17.25
C THR A 37 -7.82 6.95 -16.27
N LEU A 38 -7.29 5.90 -15.66
CA LEU A 38 -7.95 5.15 -14.59
C LEU A 38 -7.24 5.41 -13.27
N VAL A 39 -8.01 5.68 -12.22
CA VAL A 39 -7.51 5.84 -10.86
C VAL A 39 -8.00 4.66 -10.03
N ILE A 40 -7.07 3.85 -9.53
CA ILE A 40 -7.37 2.74 -8.63
C ILE A 40 -6.57 2.89 -7.35
N GLY A 41 -6.94 2.17 -6.30
CA GLY A 41 -6.16 2.27 -5.07
C GLY A 41 -6.84 1.70 -3.86
N ALA A 42 -6.07 1.59 -2.79
CA ALA A 42 -6.59 1.22 -1.49
C ALA A 42 -5.67 1.68 -0.35
N GLY A 43 -6.28 1.98 0.79
CA GLY A 43 -5.58 2.40 1.99
C GLY A 43 -6.34 3.43 2.79
N LYS A 44 -5.92 3.66 4.04
CA LYS A 44 -6.53 4.63 4.97
C LYS A 44 -6.59 6.06 4.41
N ALA A 45 -5.61 6.47 3.59
CA ALA A 45 -5.53 7.80 2.98
C ALA A 45 -6.01 7.81 1.53
N SER A 46 -6.32 6.65 0.94
CA SER A 46 -6.55 6.52 -0.50
C SER A 46 -7.75 7.32 -1.00
N ALA A 47 -8.82 7.45 -0.21
CA ALA A 47 -9.98 8.27 -0.56
C ALA A 47 -9.62 9.76 -0.68
N GLU A 48 -8.82 10.29 0.27
CA GLU A 48 -8.31 11.66 0.19
C GLU A 48 -7.35 11.84 -0.99
N MET A 49 -6.46 10.87 -1.23
CA MET A 49 -5.59 10.87 -2.41
C MET A 49 -6.41 10.94 -3.70
N ALA A 50 -7.49 10.17 -3.81
CA ALA A 50 -8.38 10.15 -4.97
C ALA A 50 -9.03 11.52 -5.21
N ARG A 51 -9.54 12.15 -4.15
CA ARG A 51 -10.10 13.50 -4.21
C ARG A 51 -9.08 14.53 -4.70
N VAL A 52 -7.84 14.44 -4.23
CA VAL A 52 -6.76 15.35 -4.66
C VAL A 52 -6.40 15.11 -6.13
N VAL A 53 -6.35 13.85 -6.59
CA VAL A 53 -6.18 13.53 -8.01
C VAL A 53 -7.29 14.17 -8.83
N GLU A 54 -8.56 14.03 -8.44
CA GLU A 54 -9.66 14.69 -9.15
C GLU A 54 -9.47 16.20 -9.25
N GLN A 55 -9.11 16.87 -8.16
CA GLN A 55 -8.96 18.32 -8.14
C GLN A 55 -7.84 18.84 -9.04
N HIS A 56 -6.78 18.05 -9.23
CA HIS A 56 -5.56 18.47 -9.95
C HIS A 56 -5.42 17.85 -11.33
N TRP A 57 -6.27 16.89 -11.71
CA TRP A 57 -6.19 16.23 -13.00
C TRP A 57 -6.91 17.05 -14.08
N PRO A 58 -6.22 17.45 -15.16
CA PRO A 58 -6.76 18.37 -16.16
C PRO A 58 -7.68 17.73 -17.19
N GLY A 59 -7.82 16.40 -17.19
CA GLY A 59 -8.54 15.65 -18.21
C GLY A 59 -9.69 14.77 -17.69
N PRO A 60 -10.33 14.00 -18.58
CA PRO A 60 -11.24 12.95 -18.16
C PRO A 60 -10.49 11.87 -17.39
N LEU A 61 -11.10 11.40 -16.31
CA LEU A 61 -10.65 10.24 -15.55
C LEU A 61 -11.87 9.49 -15.03
N SER A 62 -11.67 8.22 -14.68
CA SER A 62 -12.63 7.43 -13.91
C SER A 62 -11.86 6.50 -12.97
N GLY A 63 -12.52 5.86 -12.02
CA GLY A 63 -11.79 5.03 -11.09
C GLY A 63 -12.61 4.42 -9.97
N LEU A 64 -11.95 3.58 -9.18
CA LEU A 64 -12.47 3.00 -7.95
C LEU A 64 -11.36 2.89 -6.91
N VAL A 65 -11.57 3.47 -5.75
CA VAL A 65 -10.62 3.45 -4.63
C VAL A 65 -11.28 2.93 -3.35
N VAL A 66 -10.54 2.13 -2.58
CA VAL A 66 -11.05 1.47 -1.37
C VAL A 66 -10.45 2.05 -0.09
N THR A 67 -11.30 2.57 0.78
CA THR A 67 -10.92 3.08 2.12
C THR A 67 -11.64 2.32 3.23
N ARG A 68 -11.35 2.67 4.50
CA ARG A 68 -12.01 2.11 5.68
C ARG A 68 -13.39 2.75 5.92
N TYR A 69 -14.32 2.01 6.52
CA TYR A 69 -15.65 2.52 6.89
C TYR A 69 -15.61 3.84 7.68
N GLY A 70 -16.44 4.80 7.26
CA GLY A 70 -16.54 6.13 7.87
C GLY A 70 -15.48 7.12 7.40
N TYR A 71 -14.69 6.78 6.37
CA TYR A 71 -13.63 7.63 5.82
C TYR A 71 -13.79 7.91 4.33
N SER A 72 -14.97 7.64 3.76
CA SER A 72 -15.32 8.13 2.43
C SER A 72 -15.24 9.65 2.35
N VAL A 73 -14.86 10.15 1.18
CA VAL A 73 -14.85 11.58 0.85
C VAL A 73 -15.59 11.78 -0.48
N PRO A 74 -16.23 12.93 -0.70
CA PRO A 74 -16.94 13.17 -1.95
C PRO A 74 -15.95 13.24 -3.12
N CYS A 75 -16.16 12.35 -4.10
CA CYS A 75 -15.50 12.31 -5.40
C CYS A 75 -16.59 12.25 -6.48
N SER A 76 -16.37 12.93 -7.61
CA SER A 76 -17.38 13.04 -8.68
C SER A 76 -17.15 12.06 -9.83
N ARG A 77 -15.92 11.57 -10.00
CA ARG A 77 -15.47 10.75 -11.14
C ARG A 77 -14.85 9.41 -10.71
N ILE A 78 -14.36 9.34 -9.48
CA ILE A 78 -13.78 8.16 -8.84
C ILE A 78 -14.78 7.66 -7.80
N GLU A 79 -15.16 6.40 -7.91
CA GLU A 79 -16.00 5.75 -6.90
C GLU A 79 -15.17 5.46 -5.64
N ILE A 80 -15.70 5.83 -4.48
CA ILE A 80 -15.09 5.50 -3.18
C ILE A 80 -15.89 4.37 -2.55
N VAL A 81 -15.25 3.22 -2.36
CA VAL A 81 -15.83 2.06 -1.68
C VAL A 81 -15.22 1.94 -0.28
N GLU A 82 -16.04 1.58 0.69
CA GLU A 82 -15.59 1.34 2.06
C GLU A 82 -15.52 -0.16 2.36
N ALA A 83 -14.48 -0.59 3.08
CA ALA A 83 -14.26 -1.97 3.48
C ALA A 83 -13.63 -2.07 4.88
N SER A 84 -13.56 -3.27 5.43
CA SER A 84 -13.03 -3.51 6.76
C SER A 84 -11.49 -3.48 6.82
N HIS A 85 -10.98 -2.84 7.88
CA HIS A 85 -9.59 -2.86 8.31
C HIS A 85 -9.56 -2.91 9.84
N PRO A 86 -8.73 -3.75 10.50
CA PRO A 86 -7.59 -4.48 9.92
C PRO A 86 -7.92 -5.87 9.37
N VAL A 87 -9.11 -6.41 9.64
CA VAL A 87 -9.52 -7.74 9.17
C VAL A 87 -10.28 -7.59 7.84
N PRO A 88 -9.85 -8.25 6.74
CA PRO A 88 -10.53 -8.15 5.45
C PRO A 88 -11.97 -8.68 5.49
N ASP A 89 -12.87 -8.11 4.70
CA ASP A 89 -14.27 -8.52 4.56
C ASP A 89 -14.69 -8.73 3.10
N ALA A 90 -15.97 -9.07 2.88
CA ALA A 90 -16.54 -9.31 1.56
C ALA A 90 -16.60 -8.03 0.70
N ALA A 91 -16.79 -6.86 1.32
CA ALA A 91 -16.83 -5.58 0.62
C ALA A 91 -15.46 -5.27 -0.02
N GLY A 92 -14.37 -5.44 0.73
CA GLY A 92 -13.01 -5.31 0.21
C GLY A 92 -12.72 -6.30 -0.91
N MET A 93 -13.23 -7.53 -0.81
CA MET A 93 -13.09 -8.54 -1.87
C MET A 93 -13.84 -8.18 -3.15
N ALA A 94 -15.09 -7.74 -3.03
CA ALA A 94 -15.88 -7.31 -4.17
C ALA A 94 -15.24 -6.09 -4.86
N ALA A 95 -14.76 -5.12 -4.08
CA ALA A 95 -14.07 -3.95 -4.61
C ALA A 95 -12.76 -4.32 -5.32
N ALA A 96 -11.97 -5.23 -4.76
CA ALA A 96 -10.73 -5.72 -5.37
C ALA A 96 -10.98 -6.45 -6.70
N ARG A 97 -12.06 -7.25 -6.80
CA ARG A 97 -12.47 -7.87 -8.06
C ARG A 97 -12.84 -6.82 -9.11
N ARG A 98 -13.67 -5.83 -8.73
CA ARG A 98 -14.06 -4.73 -9.62
C ARG A 98 -12.87 -3.91 -10.11
N ILE A 99 -11.87 -3.66 -9.25
CA ILE A 99 -10.61 -3.01 -9.64
C ILE A 99 -9.88 -3.85 -10.69
N LEU A 100 -9.75 -5.17 -10.48
CA LEU A 100 -9.09 -6.06 -11.43
C LEU A 100 -9.81 -6.08 -12.79
N ASP A 101 -11.14 -6.13 -12.77
CA ASP A 101 -11.95 -6.08 -14.00
C ASP A 101 -11.81 -4.72 -14.71
N LEU A 102 -11.78 -3.62 -13.96
CA LEU A 102 -11.64 -2.26 -14.50
C LEU A 102 -10.32 -2.03 -15.23
N VAL A 103 -9.22 -2.65 -14.76
CA VAL A 103 -7.90 -2.53 -15.38
C VAL A 103 -7.61 -3.60 -16.43
N SER A 104 -8.57 -4.48 -16.72
CA SER A 104 -8.42 -5.49 -17.76
C SER A 104 -8.70 -4.91 -19.15
N GLY A 105 -7.90 -5.30 -20.15
CA GLY A 105 -8.12 -4.92 -21.55
C GLY A 105 -7.76 -3.46 -21.87
N LEU A 106 -6.78 -2.90 -21.16
CA LEU A 106 -6.23 -1.58 -21.47
C LEU A 106 -5.29 -1.63 -22.66
N SER A 107 -4.98 -0.47 -23.25
CA SER A 107 -3.97 -0.34 -24.31
C SER A 107 -2.73 0.43 -23.84
N GLU A 108 -1.69 0.47 -24.67
CA GLU A 108 -0.46 1.26 -24.42
C GLU A 108 -0.72 2.77 -24.31
N ASP A 109 -1.85 3.23 -24.86
CA ASP A 109 -2.28 4.63 -24.78
C ASP A 109 -3.02 4.94 -23.47
N ASP A 110 -3.37 3.94 -22.65
CA ASP A 110 -4.04 4.14 -21.37
C ASP A 110 -3.03 4.36 -20.22
N LEU A 111 -3.48 5.04 -19.16
CA LEU A 111 -2.73 5.27 -17.92
C LEU A 111 -3.54 4.79 -16.72
N VAL A 112 -2.89 4.04 -15.85
CA VAL A 112 -3.39 3.68 -14.52
C VAL A 112 -2.60 4.44 -13.45
N ILE A 113 -3.27 5.25 -12.65
CA ILE A 113 -2.72 5.86 -11.43
C ILE A 113 -3.17 5.02 -10.25
N CYS A 114 -2.23 4.36 -9.58
CA CYS A 114 -2.49 3.51 -8.42
C CYS A 114 -2.15 4.25 -7.12
N LEU A 115 -3.15 4.49 -6.28
CA LEU A 115 -3.04 5.23 -5.03
C LEU A 115 -3.02 4.26 -3.86
N ILE A 116 -1.87 4.05 -3.24
CA ILE A 116 -1.73 3.08 -2.15
C ILE A 116 -1.23 3.78 -0.89
N SER A 117 -1.87 3.45 0.23
CA SER A 117 -1.40 3.85 1.54
C SER A 117 -1.50 2.69 2.53
N GLY A 118 -1.09 2.95 3.76
CA GLY A 118 -1.27 2.05 4.88
C GLY A 118 -2.66 1.44 5.01
N GLY A 119 -2.72 0.16 5.41
CA GLY A 119 -3.95 -0.63 5.50
C GLY A 119 -4.43 -1.28 4.20
N GLY A 120 -3.79 -1.00 3.06
CA GLY A 120 -4.18 -1.56 1.77
C GLY A 120 -4.19 -3.10 1.71
N SER A 121 -3.38 -3.80 2.50
CA SER A 121 -3.35 -5.27 2.49
C SER A 121 -4.68 -5.91 2.89
N SER A 122 -5.44 -5.28 3.80
CA SER A 122 -6.75 -5.77 4.23
C SER A 122 -7.90 -5.22 3.38
N LEU A 123 -7.79 -3.96 2.95
CA LEU A 123 -8.82 -3.29 2.14
C LEU A 123 -8.88 -3.85 0.71
N LEU A 124 -7.73 -4.19 0.13
CA LEU A 124 -7.60 -4.70 -1.23
C LEU A 124 -7.28 -6.20 -1.21
N VAL A 125 -8.27 -7.01 -0.81
CA VAL A 125 -8.12 -8.46 -0.68
C VAL A 125 -8.73 -9.19 -1.88
N LEU A 126 -7.93 -9.92 -2.64
CA LEU A 126 -8.46 -10.87 -3.62
C LEU A 126 -7.69 -12.19 -3.48
N PRO A 127 -8.35 -13.27 -3.03
CA PRO A 127 -7.78 -14.61 -3.10
C PRO A 127 -7.45 -14.98 -4.55
N ASP A 128 -6.52 -15.93 -4.72
CA ASP A 128 -6.46 -16.68 -5.98
C ASP A 128 -7.81 -17.36 -6.23
N ASP A 129 -8.22 -17.53 -7.50
CA ASP A 129 -9.53 -18.06 -7.85
C ASP A 129 -9.78 -19.48 -7.29
N ALA A 130 -8.72 -20.23 -6.99
CA ALA A 130 -8.81 -21.54 -6.35
C ALA A 130 -9.06 -21.50 -4.83
N LEU A 131 -9.06 -20.32 -4.21
CA LEU A 131 -9.09 -20.14 -2.76
C LEU A 131 -10.31 -19.34 -2.29
N ALA A 132 -10.84 -19.68 -1.12
CA ALA A 132 -11.85 -18.88 -0.46
C ALA A 132 -11.22 -17.72 0.32
N LEU A 133 -12.00 -16.66 0.57
CA LEU A 133 -11.60 -15.58 1.48
C LEU A 133 -11.31 -16.10 2.89
N ALA A 134 -12.08 -17.09 3.35
CA ALA A 134 -11.93 -17.73 4.65
C ALA A 134 -10.53 -18.36 4.82
N ASP A 135 -10.02 -19.05 3.79
CA ASP A 135 -8.69 -19.66 3.81
C ASP A 135 -7.61 -18.61 4.09
N LYS A 136 -7.69 -17.45 3.43
CA LYS A 136 -6.73 -16.35 3.64
C LYS A 136 -6.84 -15.72 5.02
N GLN A 137 -8.06 -15.59 5.55
CA GLN A 137 -8.28 -15.06 6.89
C GLN A 137 -7.71 -16.01 7.95
N GLU A 138 -7.91 -17.32 7.79
CA GLU A 138 -7.41 -18.33 8.71
C GLU A 138 -5.88 -18.41 8.70
N ILE A 139 -5.26 -18.49 7.52
CA ILE A 139 -3.80 -18.51 7.38
C ILE A 139 -3.17 -17.25 7.97
N ASN A 140 -3.74 -16.07 7.69
CA ASN A 140 -3.23 -14.81 8.25
C ASN A 140 -3.35 -14.78 9.78
N ARG A 141 -4.44 -15.31 10.35
CA ARG A 141 -4.60 -15.42 11.80
C ARG A 141 -3.60 -16.40 12.41
N ALA A 142 -3.31 -17.51 11.74
CA ALA A 142 -2.31 -18.47 12.20
C ALA A 142 -0.90 -17.87 12.20
N LEU A 143 -0.51 -17.17 11.12
CA LEU A 143 0.77 -16.47 11.02
C LEU A 143 0.96 -15.40 12.12
N LEU A 144 -0.09 -14.62 12.40
CA LEU A 144 -0.06 -13.64 13.49
C LEU A 144 0.17 -14.32 14.85
N LYS A 145 -0.53 -15.43 15.11
CA LYS A 145 -0.41 -16.17 16.38
C LYS A 145 0.95 -16.86 16.52
N SER A 146 1.61 -17.21 15.43
CA SER A 146 2.90 -17.90 15.45
C SER A 146 4.09 -16.96 15.65
N GLY A 147 3.86 -15.65 15.70
CA GLY A 147 4.93 -14.65 15.79
C GLY A 147 5.74 -14.51 14.49
N ALA A 148 5.14 -14.82 13.34
CA ALA A 148 5.78 -14.58 12.05
C ALA A 148 6.03 -13.08 11.86
N THR A 149 7.18 -12.74 11.27
CA THR A 149 7.52 -11.34 10.95
C THR A 149 6.59 -10.80 9.86
N ILE A 150 6.46 -9.47 9.78
CA ILE A 150 5.61 -8.83 8.77
C ILE A 150 6.04 -9.19 7.34
N GLY A 151 7.35 -9.30 7.08
CA GLY A 151 7.89 -9.71 5.78
C GLY A 151 7.50 -11.14 5.40
N GLU A 152 7.52 -12.08 6.35
CA GLU A 152 7.09 -13.47 6.12
C GLU A 152 5.59 -13.56 5.89
N MET A 153 4.81 -12.82 6.66
CA MET A 153 3.39 -12.70 6.43
C MET A 153 3.08 -12.12 5.04
N ASN A 154 3.82 -11.10 4.62
CA ASN A 154 3.69 -10.50 3.29
C ASN A 154 4.03 -11.49 2.17
N CYS A 155 5.12 -12.25 2.32
CA CYS A 155 5.50 -13.32 1.40
C CYS A 155 4.33 -14.28 1.18
N VAL A 156 3.81 -14.92 2.24
CA VAL A 156 2.68 -15.84 2.11
C VAL A 156 1.46 -15.15 1.50
N ARG A 157 1.11 -13.93 1.95
CA ARG A 157 -0.06 -13.19 1.44
C ARG A 157 0.01 -12.90 -0.06
N ARG A 158 1.20 -12.61 -0.60
CA ARG A 158 1.42 -12.37 -2.04
C ARG A 158 1.16 -13.64 -2.84
N HIS A 159 1.68 -14.79 -2.41
CA HIS A 159 1.54 -16.06 -3.15
C HIS A 159 0.14 -16.67 -3.10
N LEU A 160 -0.73 -16.20 -2.19
CA LEU A 160 -2.14 -16.62 -2.11
C LEU A 160 -3.12 -15.62 -2.76
N SER A 161 -2.64 -14.63 -3.52
CA SER A 161 -3.46 -13.52 -4.02
C SER A 161 -3.47 -13.41 -5.54
N ALA A 162 -4.63 -13.09 -6.10
CA ALA A 162 -4.76 -12.76 -7.52
C ALA A 162 -4.18 -11.38 -7.90
N ILE A 163 -4.00 -10.45 -6.95
CA ILE A 163 -3.62 -9.04 -7.25
C ILE A 163 -2.35 -8.55 -6.56
N LYS A 164 -1.89 -9.21 -5.50
CA LYS A 164 -0.67 -8.84 -4.76
C LYS A 164 0.59 -9.38 -5.46
N GLY A 165 1.76 -8.84 -5.13
CA GLY A 165 3.04 -9.25 -5.72
C GLY A 165 3.12 -8.93 -7.21
N GLY A 166 2.82 -7.67 -7.56
CA GLY A 166 2.92 -7.12 -8.90
C GLY A 166 1.81 -7.54 -9.87
N ARG A 167 0.92 -8.45 -9.47
CA ARG A 167 -0.13 -9.00 -10.36
C ARG A 167 -1.13 -7.95 -10.83
N LEU A 168 -1.46 -6.96 -9.99
CA LEU A 168 -2.36 -5.89 -10.41
C LEU A 168 -1.72 -5.01 -11.50
N ALA A 169 -0.42 -4.70 -11.37
CA ALA A 169 0.29 -4.00 -12.45
C ALA A 169 0.41 -4.85 -13.72
N ALA A 170 0.66 -6.16 -13.57
CA ALA A 170 0.69 -7.06 -14.72
C ALA A 170 -0.68 -7.18 -15.42
N ALA A 171 -1.79 -7.08 -14.69
CA ALA A 171 -3.14 -7.05 -15.26
C ALA A 171 -3.42 -5.74 -16.04
N CYS A 172 -2.73 -4.65 -15.69
CA CYS A 172 -2.84 -3.37 -16.42
C CYS A 172 -2.11 -3.40 -17.77
N HIS A 173 -1.17 -4.32 -17.98
CA HIS A 173 -0.37 -4.36 -19.20
C HIS A 173 -1.25 -4.55 -20.44
N PRO A 174 -1.02 -3.79 -21.53
CA PRO A 174 0.16 -2.95 -21.79
C PRO A 174 0.08 -1.48 -21.36
N ALA A 175 -0.94 -1.06 -20.60
CA ALA A 175 -1.04 0.31 -20.11
C ALA A 175 0.07 0.69 -19.13
N LYS A 176 0.40 1.97 -19.09
CA LYS A 176 1.35 2.52 -18.13
C LYS A 176 0.74 2.52 -16.73
N VAL A 177 1.50 2.08 -15.72
CA VAL A 177 1.09 2.16 -14.31
C VAL A 177 1.98 3.16 -13.56
N VAL A 178 1.38 4.15 -12.90
CA VAL A 178 2.08 5.05 -11.97
C VAL A 178 1.52 4.83 -10.58
N THR A 179 2.32 4.24 -9.70
CA THR A 179 1.96 3.98 -8.30
C THR A 179 2.47 5.11 -7.42
N LEU A 180 1.58 5.75 -6.67
CA LEU A 180 1.89 6.77 -5.67
C LEU A 180 1.65 6.17 -4.28
N LEU A 181 2.71 6.12 -3.47
CA LEU A 181 2.74 5.46 -2.17
C LEU A 181 2.84 6.47 -1.02
N ILE A 182 1.97 6.30 -0.02
CA ILE A 182 2.17 6.85 1.33
C ILE A 182 2.52 5.68 2.25
N SER A 183 3.76 5.65 2.73
CA SER A 183 4.26 4.55 3.57
C SER A 183 3.84 4.71 5.04
N ASP A 184 3.37 3.61 5.62
CA ASP A 184 3.29 3.40 7.08
C ASP A 184 4.07 2.14 7.51
N VAL A 185 5.00 1.68 6.65
CA VAL A 185 5.79 0.46 6.87
C VAL A 185 7.23 0.83 7.21
N PRO A 186 7.80 0.29 8.30
CA PRO A 186 9.22 0.47 8.62
C PRO A 186 10.14 0.08 7.45
N GLY A 187 11.09 0.95 7.10
CA GLY A 187 12.02 0.74 6.00
C GLY A 187 11.46 1.04 4.59
N ASP A 188 10.18 1.43 4.49
CA ASP A 188 9.55 1.95 3.27
C ASP A 188 9.64 1.06 2.03
N ASP A 189 9.81 -0.27 2.17
CA ASP A 189 9.87 -1.20 1.03
C ASP A 189 8.52 -1.19 0.27
N PRO A 190 8.50 -0.75 -1.00
CA PRO A 190 7.29 -0.72 -1.81
C PRO A 190 6.59 -2.07 -1.98
N ALA A 191 7.33 -3.19 -1.91
CA ALA A 191 6.77 -4.55 -2.04
C ALA A 191 5.98 -4.99 -0.79
N ASP A 192 6.19 -4.32 0.35
CA ASP A 192 5.52 -4.61 1.60
C ASP A 192 4.31 -3.70 1.86
N ILE A 193 4.31 -2.48 1.30
CA ILE A 193 3.17 -1.56 1.38
C ILE A 193 1.99 -2.14 0.59
N ALA A 194 0.89 -2.41 1.30
CA ALA A 194 -0.27 -3.15 0.79
C ALA A 194 0.07 -4.53 0.18
N SER A 195 1.23 -5.08 0.53
CA SER A 195 1.82 -6.28 -0.08
C SER A 195 2.08 -6.15 -1.59
N GLY A 196 2.45 -4.94 -2.03
CA GLY A 196 3.02 -4.67 -3.35
C GLY A 196 2.15 -5.10 -4.53
N PRO A 197 0.89 -4.65 -4.67
CA PRO A 197 0.04 -5.07 -5.79
C PRO A 197 0.59 -4.67 -7.16
N THR A 198 1.37 -3.59 -7.22
CA THR A 198 1.95 -3.03 -8.44
C THR A 198 3.48 -3.11 -8.50
N VAL A 199 4.10 -3.80 -7.54
CA VAL A 199 5.56 -3.91 -7.39
C VAL A 199 5.98 -5.37 -7.55
N ALA A 200 7.06 -5.61 -8.30
CA ALA A 200 7.61 -6.94 -8.47
C ALA A 200 8.01 -7.56 -7.12
N ASP A 201 7.85 -8.88 -7.03
CA ASP A 201 8.10 -9.64 -5.82
C ASP A 201 9.22 -10.65 -6.04
N ARG A 202 10.22 -10.62 -5.16
CA ARG A 202 11.40 -11.49 -5.20
C ARG A 202 11.17 -12.84 -4.52
N SER A 203 10.20 -12.94 -3.60
CA SER A 203 9.90 -14.22 -2.95
C SER A 203 9.26 -15.19 -3.93
N THR A 204 9.29 -16.48 -3.60
CA THR A 204 8.78 -17.56 -4.42
C THR A 204 7.71 -18.36 -3.69
N CYS A 205 6.96 -19.19 -4.41
CA CYS A 205 6.07 -20.17 -3.78
C CYS A 205 6.82 -21.09 -2.80
N ILE A 206 8.09 -21.40 -3.07
CA ILE A 206 8.95 -22.20 -2.18
C ILE A 206 9.16 -21.47 -0.86
N ASP A 207 9.44 -20.17 -0.89
CA ASP A 207 9.60 -19.36 0.33
C ASP A 207 8.31 -19.33 1.15
N ALA A 208 7.15 -19.16 0.49
CA ALA A 208 5.85 -19.19 1.16
C ALA A 208 5.58 -20.55 1.82
N LEU A 209 5.87 -21.66 1.14
CA LEU A 209 5.76 -23.01 1.70
C LEU A 209 6.70 -23.21 2.89
N ALA A 210 7.95 -22.78 2.77
CA ALA A 210 8.94 -22.87 3.84
C ALA A 210 8.51 -22.09 5.09
N ILE A 211 7.90 -20.91 4.92
CA ILE A 211 7.32 -20.13 6.02
C ILE A 211 6.19 -20.91 6.70
N LEU A 212 5.21 -21.40 5.93
CA LEU A 212 4.07 -22.14 6.47
C LEU A 212 4.52 -23.40 7.23
N GLN A 213 5.51 -24.13 6.70
CA GLN A 213 6.10 -25.31 7.33
C GLN A 213 6.85 -24.96 8.62
N ARG A 214 7.68 -23.92 8.60
CA ARG A 214 8.49 -23.48 9.75
C ARG A 214 7.63 -23.09 10.96
N TYR A 215 6.47 -22.50 10.72
CA TYR A 215 5.51 -22.16 11.77
C TYR A 215 4.47 -23.26 12.04
N ALA A 216 4.61 -24.44 11.41
CA ALA A 216 3.69 -25.57 11.51
C ALA A 216 2.21 -25.18 11.28
N ILE A 217 1.97 -24.28 10.33
CA ILE A 217 0.63 -23.79 10.00
C ILE A 217 -0.05 -24.82 9.10
N ALA A 218 -1.15 -25.39 9.60
CA ALA A 218 -2.03 -26.23 8.79
C ALA A 218 -2.68 -25.40 7.68
N VAL A 219 -2.63 -25.91 6.45
CA VAL A 219 -3.26 -25.27 5.29
C VAL A 219 -4.10 -26.29 4.52
N PRO A 220 -5.21 -25.88 3.89
CA PRO A 220 -5.98 -26.75 3.00
C PRO A 220 -5.14 -27.30 1.84
N ASP A 221 -5.50 -28.48 1.32
CA ASP A 221 -4.82 -29.10 0.18
C ASP A 221 -4.84 -28.22 -1.07
N THR A 222 -5.85 -27.37 -1.23
CA THR A 222 -5.95 -26.38 -2.31
C THR A 222 -4.82 -25.34 -2.23
N VAL A 223 -4.54 -24.83 -1.03
CA VAL A 223 -3.43 -23.88 -0.77
C VAL A 223 -2.10 -24.54 -1.00
N ARG A 224 -1.91 -25.75 -0.46
CA ARG A 224 -0.69 -26.54 -0.67
C ARG A 224 -0.42 -26.76 -2.16
N SER A 225 -1.43 -27.25 -2.88
CA SER A 225 -1.34 -27.54 -4.32
C SER A 225 -1.08 -26.28 -5.15
N LEU A 226 -1.68 -25.13 -4.80
CA LEU A 226 -1.43 -23.85 -5.46
C LEU A 226 0.06 -23.44 -5.39
N LEU A 227 0.67 -23.60 -4.21
CA LEU A 227 2.06 -23.24 -3.99
C LEU A 227 3.02 -24.28 -4.59
N GLU A 228 2.77 -25.57 -4.39
CA GLU A 228 3.64 -26.65 -4.90
C GLU A 228 3.65 -26.71 -6.43
N SER A 229 2.54 -26.38 -7.10
CA SER A 229 2.47 -26.30 -8.56
C SER A 229 3.13 -25.06 -9.16
N GLY A 230 3.49 -24.06 -8.34
CA GLY A 230 4.00 -22.76 -8.79
C GLY A 230 2.93 -21.85 -9.42
N ARG A 231 1.65 -22.26 -9.45
CA ARG A 231 0.55 -21.39 -9.93
C ARG A 231 0.40 -20.13 -9.08
N GLY A 232 0.75 -20.20 -7.79
CA GLY A 232 0.80 -19.06 -6.88
C GLY A 232 2.01 -18.14 -7.07
N GLU A 233 2.81 -18.30 -8.12
CA GLU A 233 4.03 -17.51 -8.31
C GLU A 233 3.70 -16.05 -8.64
N SER A 234 4.39 -15.12 -7.99
CA SER A 234 4.19 -13.68 -8.13
C SER A 234 4.97 -13.10 -9.32
N VAL A 235 4.71 -11.85 -9.68
CA VAL A 235 5.39 -11.19 -10.80
C VAL A 235 6.83 -10.85 -10.41
N LYS A 236 7.80 -11.37 -11.16
CA LYS A 236 9.23 -11.26 -10.83
C LYS A 236 9.85 -9.96 -11.32
N PRO A 237 10.97 -9.50 -10.71
CA PRO A 237 11.78 -8.43 -11.28
C PRO A 237 12.20 -8.77 -12.72
N GLY A 238 12.07 -7.80 -13.62
CA GLY A 238 12.38 -7.98 -15.04
C GLY A 238 11.23 -8.51 -15.90
N ASP A 239 10.05 -8.78 -15.33
CA ASP A 239 8.86 -9.12 -16.12
C ASP A 239 8.49 -7.95 -17.05
N VAL A 240 8.35 -8.24 -18.35
CA VAL A 240 8.05 -7.25 -19.39
C VAL A 240 6.77 -6.47 -19.11
N ARG A 241 5.81 -7.09 -18.41
CA ARG A 241 4.54 -6.45 -18.07
C ARG A 241 4.68 -5.29 -17.08
N LEU A 242 5.82 -5.19 -16.40
CA LEU A 242 6.14 -4.10 -15.49
C LEU A 242 7.07 -3.05 -16.10
N ALA A 243 7.52 -3.22 -17.35
CA ALA A 243 8.51 -2.31 -17.96
C ALA A 243 8.03 -0.86 -18.06
N GLY A 244 6.71 -0.65 -18.24
CA GLY A 244 6.09 0.69 -18.24
C GLY A 244 5.73 1.23 -16.86
N SER A 245 5.86 0.42 -15.80
CA SER A 245 5.41 0.78 -14.46
C SER A 245 6.42 1.66 -13.72
N ALA A 246 5.93 2.69 -13.04
CA ALA A 246 6.72 3.56 -12.17
C ALA A 246 6.12 3.59 -10.77
N THR A 247 6.97 3.49 -9.75
CA THR A 247 6.58 3.58 -8.34
C THR A 247 7.24 4.78 -7.70
N ARG A 248 6.46 5.57 -6.98
CA ARG A 248 6.92 6.80 -6.31
C ARG A 248 6.45 6.79 -4.87
N MET A 249 7.40 6.88 -3.95
CA MET A 249 7.11 7.20 -2.57
C MET A 249 6.87 8.71 -2.48
N ILE A 250 5.65 9.12 -2.13
CA ILE A 250 5.26 10.53 -2.06
C ILE A 250 5.22 11.05 -0.63
N ALA A 251 5.09 10.16 0.35
CA ALA A 251 5.26 10.48 1.76
C ALA A 251 5.80 9.27 2.53
N THR A 252 6.79 9.53 3.38
CA THR A 252 7.38 8.56 4.33
C THR A 252 7.48 9.17 5.73
N PRO A 253 7.65 8.33 6.77
CA PRO A 253 7.98 8.82 8.10
C PRO A 253 9.23 9.72 8.11
N GLN A 254 10.28 9.37 7.36
CA GLN A 254 11.49 10.20 7.24
C GLN A 254 11.20 11.60 6.67
N MET A 255 10.38 11.70 5.60
CA MET A 255 10.02 13.00 5.02
C MET A 255 9.29 13.91 6.03
N ALA A 256 8.42 13.32 6.87
CA ALA A 256 7.74 14.05 7.93
C ALA A 256 8.72 14.52 9.03
N LEU A 257 9.65 13.66 9.45
CA LEU A 257 10.71 14.00 10.41
C LEU A 257 11.61 15.13 9.88
N GLU A 258 11.96 15.11 8.59
CA GLU A 258 12.74 16.16 7.94
C GLU A 258 11.98 17.49 7.88
N ALA A 259 10.66 17.47 7.65
CA ALA A 259 9.83 18.67 7.72
C ALA A 259 9.83 19.29 9.12
N ALA A 260 9.63 18.49 10.17
CA ALA A 260 9.76 18.94 11.55
C ALA A 260 11.17 19.49 11.86
N ALA A 261 12.22 18.78 11.40
CA ALA A 261 13.60 19.19 11.65
C ALA A 261 13.95 20.53 11.00
N ARG A 262 13.41 20.82 9.81
CA ARG A 262 13.57 22.14 9.17
C ARG A 262 12.99 23.27 10.03
N VAL A 263 11.82 23.06 10.63
CA VAL A 263 11.21 24.04 11.54
C VAL A 263 12.07 24.25 12.79
N GLY A 264 12.53 23.18 13.44
CA GLY A 264 13.37 23.28 14.64
C GLY A 264 14.69 24.00 14.38
N ARG A 265 15.35 23.70 13.25
CA ARG A 265 16.60 24.37 12.81
C ARG A 265 16.37 25.85 12.51
N ALA A 266 15.27 26.20 11.83
CA ALA A 266 14.90 27.59 11.59
C ALA A 266 14.59 28.35 12.89
N GLY A 267 14.11 27.65 13.92
CA GLY A 267 13.95 28.16 15.29
C GLY A 267 15.25 28.28 16.09
N GLY A 268 16.41 28.00 15.49
CA GLY A 268 17.73 28.13 16.14
C GLY A 268 18.11 26.96 17.05
N ILE A 269 17.38 25.84 17.01
CA ILE A 269 17.67 24.67 17.83
C ILE A 269 18.38 23.60 16.98
N PRO A 270 19.49 23.01 17.46
CA PRO A 270 20.08 21.82 16.85
C PRO A 270 19.08 20.66 16.84
N VAL A 271 18.86 20.04 15.67
CA VAL A 271 17.93 18.91 15.52
C VAL A 271 18.64 17.70 14.93
N HIS A 272 18.52 16.58 15.64
CA HIS A 272 18.99 15.26 15.22
C HIS A 272 17.79 14.32 15.04
N ILE A 273 17.76 13.60 13.91
CA ILE A 273 16.78 12.56 13.65
C ILE A 273 17.40 11.24 14.11
N LEU A 274 16.77 10.55 15.07
CA LEU A 274 17.30 9.33 15.68
C LEU A 274 16.91 8.06 14.93
N GLY A 275 15.99 8.16 13.96
CA GLY A 275 15.51 7.08 13.13
C GLY A 275 14.03 7.25 12.79
N ASP A 276 13.63 6.72 11.64
CA ASP A 276 12.26 6.68 11.12
C ASP A 276 11.64 5.28 11.24
N SER A 277 12.46 4.28 11.56
CA SER A 277 12.09 2.87 11.73
C SER A 277 12.16 2.43 13.20
N ILE A 278 11.62 3.25 14.12
CA ILE A 278 11.62 2.93 15.55
C ILE A 278 10.54 1.87 15.81
N GLU A 279 10.98 0.70 16.27
CA GLU A 279 10.12 -0.43 16.63
C GLU A 279 10.34 -0.83 18.10
N GLY A 280 9.28 -1.32 18.75
CA GLY A 280 9.31 -1.77 20.14
C GLY A 280 8.04 -1.41 20.90
N GLU A 281 7.97 -1.86 22.15
CA GLU A 281 6.87 -1.51 23.05
C GLU A 281 6.93 0.00 23.38
N ALA A 282 5.82 0.71 23.21
CA ALA A 282 5.81 2.18 23.21
C ALA A 282 6.30 2.77 24.54
N ARG A 283 5.98 2.12 25.67
CA ARG A 283 6.48 2.54 27.00
C ARG A 283 7.99 2.39 27.14
N ASP A 284 8.57 1.35 26.56
CA ASP A 284 9.99 1.02 26.71
C ASP A 284 10.83 1.93 25.79
N VAL A 285 10.37 2.11 24.54
CA VAL A 285 10.94 3.08 23.60
C VAL A 285 10.84 4.51 24.13
N GLY A 286 9.72 4.87 24.77
CA GLY A 286 9.55 6.17 25.40
C GLY A 286 10.59 6.46 26.48
N ILE A 287 10.98 5.45 27.28
CA ILE A 287 12.06 5.56 28.27
C ILE A 287 13.40 5.79 27.56
N VAL A 288 13.71 5.00 26.52
CA VAL A 288 14.96 5.17 25.74
C VAL A 288 15.06 6.57 25.13
N MET A 289 13.96 7.13 24.64
CA MET A 289 13.90 8.46 24.02
C MET A 289 13.96 9.60 25.04
N ALA A 290 13.55 9.36 26.29
CA ALA A 290 13.60 10.36 27.35
C ALA A 290 15.02 10.59 27.89
N GLY A 291 15.91 9.61 27.73
CA GLY A 291 17.28 9.62 28.27
C GLY A 291 17.38 9.00 29.65
#